data_AF-A0AAV4DN90-F1
#
_entry.id   AF-A0AAV4DN90-F1
#
_cell.length_a   1.000
_cell.length_b   1.000
_cell.length_c   1.000
_cell.angle_alpha   90.00
_cell.angle_beta   90.00
_cell.angle_gamma   90.00
#
_symmetry.space_group_name_H-M   'P 1'
#
loop_
_entity.id
_entity.type
_entity.pdbx_description
1 polymer ?
#
loop_
_entity_poly.entity_id
_entity_poly.type
_entity_poly.pdbx_seq_one_letter_code
_entity_poly.pdbx_strand_id
1 'polypeptide(L)'
;MQSHHADFYNKNYKIYKLRDKLVKHFKFIINFWQRYPTTSDLVHSHEIPTEQAVVMAFENATLAERTVKAAMVIRRAVLDGCNDSQQLPRPPADKDLRTEIIQLPQLLITVLSLFLYSKNRKPQSTRCQRRVVCAGQDICVNVTKGKWKMPKHILIGICVRHLTGKTKLNNILNRHGH
;
A
#
# COMPACT_ATOMS: atom_id res chain seq x y z
N MET A 1 7.46 -21.72 -16.15
CA MET A 1 6.71 -20.63 -15.48
C MET A 1 7.71 -19.67 -14.86
N GLN A 2 8.13 -18.63 -15.60
CA GLN A 2 9.00 -17.60 -15.06
C GLN A 2 8.16 -16.58 -14.30
N SER A 3 8.13 -16.71 -12.98
CA SER A 3 7.67 -15.67 -12.06
C SER A 3 8.70 -14.54 -12.03
N HIS A 4 8.63 -13.63 -12.99
CA HIS A 4 9.41 -12.39 -12.94
C HIS A 4 8.77 -11.39 -11.96
N HIS A 5 9.49 -11.12 -10.86
CA HIS A 5 9.16 -10.10 -9.88
C HIS A 5 9.70 -8.69 -10.24
N ALA A 6 8.95 -7.67 -9.76
CA ALA A 6 9.41 -6.46 -9.04
C ALA A 6 9.81 -5.14 -9.78
N ASP A 7 9.48 -4.03 -9.11
CA ASP A 7 10.19 -2.73 -9.06
C ASP A 7 10.15 -1.70 -10.22
N PHE A 8 9.35 -1.87 -11.28
CA PHE A 8 9.30 -0.88 -12.39
C PHE A 8 8.44 0.38 -12.15
N TYR A 9 8.02 0.67 -10.92
CA TYR A 9 7.25 1.89 -10.69
C TYR A 9 8.16 3.11 -10.62
N ASN A 10 8.06 3.96 -11.65
CA ASN A 10 8.72 5.25 -11.71
C ASN A 10 7.66 6.36 -11.73
N LYS A 11 7.60 7.17 -10.67
CA LYS A 11 6.65 8.31 -10.53
C LYS A 11 6.80 9.34 -11.64
N ASN A 12 7.97 9.44 -12.24
CA ASN A 12 8.29 10.35 -13.34
C ASN A 12 8.07 9.73 -14.73
N TYR A 13 7.72 8.45 -14.78
CA TYR A 13 7.48 7.74 -16.02
C TYR A 13 6.06 7.99 -16.52
N LYS A 14 5.95 8.78 -17.58
CA LYS A 14 4.68 9.12 -18.21
C LYS A 14 4.26 8.01 -19.17
N ILE A 15 3.00 7.57 -19.09
CA ILE A 15 2.45 6.43 -19.84
C ILE A 15 2.63 6.56 -21.35
N TYR A 16 2.55 7.78 -21.91
CA TYR A 16 2.77 8.00 -23.34
C TYR A 16 4.18 7.58 -23.79
N LYS A 17 5.20 7.69 -22.92
CA LYS A 17 6.57 7.23 -23.24
C LYS A 17 6.64 5.72 -23.41
N LEU A 18 5.76 4.96 -22.76
CA LEU A 18 5.65 3.51 -22.95
C LEU A 18 5.01 3.21 -24.29
N ARG A 19 3.91 3.88 -24.59
CA ARG A 19 3.20 3.75 -25.85
C ARG A 19 4.13 4.05 -27.03
N ASP A 20 4.88 5.14 -26.98
CA ASP A 20 5.85 5.50 -28.02
C ASP A 20 6.96 4.46 -28.18
N LYS A 21 7.46 3.90 -27.07
CA LYS A 21 8.47 2.82 -27.11
C LYS A 21 7.92 1.54 -27.72
N LEU A 22 6.68 1.17 -27.36
CA LEU A 22 6.00 -0.02 -27.88
C LEU A 22 5.74 0.12 -29.38
N VAL A 23 5.22 1.27 -29.82
CA VAL A 23 5.00 1.57 -31.25
C VAL A 23 6.33 1.59 -32.00
N LYS A 24 7.39 2.18 -31.43
CA LYS A 24 8.72 2.20 -32.07
C LYS A 24 9.30 0.78 -32.24
N HIS A 25 9.10 -0.09 -31.26
CA HIS A 25 9.72 -1.42 -31.26
C HIS A 25 8.91 -2.46 -32.04
N PHE A 26 7.59 -2.46 -31.87
CA PHE A 26 6.68 -3.47 -32.44
C PHE A 26 5.89 -2.97 -33.65
N LYS A 27 5.93 -1.66 -33.93
CA LYS A 27 5.30 -1.03 -35.09
C LYS A 27 3.83 -1.42 -35.22
N PHE A 28 3.48 -2.15 -36.27
CA PHE A 28 2.12 -2.51 -36.67
C PHE A 28 1.66 -3.85 -36.07
N ILE A 29 2.52 -4.53 -35.32
CA ILE A 29 2.24 -5.87 -34.77
C ILE A 29 1.25 -5.78 -33.60
N ILE A 30 1.15 -4.60 -32.98
CA ILE A 30 0.32 -4.38 -31.79
C ILE A 30 -0.80 -3.37 -32.06
N ASN A 31 -1.94 -3.64 -31.45
CA ASN A 31 -3.10 -2.76 -31.42
C ASN A 31 -3.33 -2.26 -30.00
N PHE A 32 -3.84 -1.03 -29.91
CA PHE A 32 -4.22 -0.38 -28.65
C PHE A 32 -5.74 -0.24 -28.63
N TRP A 33 -6.37 -0.81 -27.62
CA TRP A 33 -7.80 -0.66 -27.41
C TRP A 33 -8.08 0.06 -26.09
N GLN A 34 -8.99 1.03 -26.12
CA GLN A 34 -9.38 1.80 -24.96
C GLN A 34 -10.91 1.90 -24.90
N ARG A 35 -11.50 1.50 -23.77
CA ARG A 35 -12.97 1.58 -23.58
C ARG A 35 -13.44 3.00 -23.25
N TYR A 36 -12.66 3.71 -22.42
CA TYR A 36 -12.96 5.07 -21.99
C TYR A 36 -11.68 5.91 -21.96
N PRO A 37 -11.73 7.22 -22.28
CA PRO A 37 -10.55 8.10 -22.35
C PRO A 37 -9.70 8.17 -21.07
N THR A 38 -10.27 7.83 -19.92
CA THR A 38 -9.63 7.87 -18.60
C THR A 38 -9.09 6.51 -18.13
N THR A 39 -9.25 5.46 -18.94
CA THR A 39 -8.83 4.09 -18.58
C THR A 39 -7.53 3.70 -19.26
N SER A 40 -6.80 2.76 -18.66
CA SER A 40 -5.56 2.21 -19.22
C SER A 40 -5.82 1.43 -20.52
N ASP A 41 -4.92 1.60 -21.49
CA ASP A 41 -4.98 0.94 -22.81
C ASP A 41 -4.72 -0.57 -22.68
N LEU A 42 -5.57 -1.38 -23.32
CA LEU A 42 -5.31 -2.80 -23.57
C LEU A 42 -4.42 -2.91 -24.81
N VAL A 43 -3.26 -3.56 -24.65
CA VAL A 43 -2.33 -3.82 -25.76
C VAL A 43 -2.47 -5.28 -26.16
N HIS A 44 -2.76 -5.54 -27.43
CA HIS A 44 -2.88 -6.91 -27.97
C HIS A 44 -2.22 -7.03 -29.35
N SER A 45 -1.98 -8.27 -29.79
CA SER A 45 -1.46 -8.52 -31.14
C SER A 45 -2.52 -8.16 -32.19
N HIS A 46 -2.07 -7.66 -33.34
CA HIS A 46 -2.90 -7.40 -34.51
C HIS A 46 -3.57 -8.67 -35.07
N GLU A 47 -2.98 -9.85 -34.82
CA GLU A 47 -3.52 -11.15 -35.23
C GLU A 47 -4.80 -11.52 -34.47
N ILE A 48 -4.99 -10.95 -33.27
CA ILE A 48 -6.12 -11.27 -32.41
C ILE A 48 -7.19 -10.19 -32.61
N PRO A 49 -8.43 -10.57 -32.99
CA PRO A 49 -9.52 -9.61 -33.07
C PRO A 49 -9.79 -8.98 -31.70
N THR A 50 -10.07 -7.68 -31.70
CA THR A 50 -10.23 -6.87 -30.49
C THR A 50 -11.22 -7.47 -29.50
N GLU A 51 -12.34 -8.02 -30.00
CA GLU A 51 -13.37 -8.66 -29.16
C GLU A 51 -12.81 -9.84 -28.37
N GLN A 52 -12.05 -10.71 -29.04
CA GLN A 52 -11.43 -11.88 -28.42
C GLN A 52 -10.33 -11.47 -27.43
N ALA A 53 -9.55 -10.45 -27.76
CA ALA A 53 -8.55 -9.89 -26.84
C ALA A 53 -9.19 -9.33 -25.56
N VAL A 54 -10.34 -8.65 -25.68
CA VAL A 54 -11.09 -8.12 -24.53
C VAL A 54 -11.65 -9.25 -23.66
N VAL A 55 -12.23 -10.29 -24.26
CA VAL A 55 -12.75 -11.46 -23.53
C VAL A 55 -11.62 -12.19 -22.81
N MET A 56 -10.52 -12.50 -23.50
CA MET A 56 -9.35 -13.14 -22.89
C MET A 56 -8.76 -12.29 -21.77
N ALA A 57 -8.65 -10.97 -21.95
CA ALA A 57 -8.17 -10.09 -20.89
C ALA A 57 -9.10 -10.08 -19.67
N PHE A 58 -10.41 -10.15 -19.90
CA PHE A 58 -11.41 -10.22 -18.84
C PHE A 58 -11.36 -11.56 -18.08
N GLU A 59 -11.25 -12.67 -18.80
CA GLU A 59 -11.13 -14.02 -18.24
C GLU A 59 -9.83 -14.22 -17.46
N ASN A 60 -8.72 -13.68 -17.99
CA ASN A 60 -7.42 -13.71 -17.31
C ASN A 60 -7.33 -12.74 -16.13
N ALA A 61 -8.16 -11.69 -16.09
CA ALA A 61 -8.29 -10.79 -14.94
C ALA A 61 -9.05 -11.47 -13.79
N THR A 62 -8.51 -12.58 -13.30
CA THR A 62 -9.02 -13.36 -12.17
C THR A 62 -9.19 -12.48 -10.93
N LEU A 63 -10.13 -12.84 -10.07
CA LEU A 63 -10.37 -12.14 -8.80
C LEU A 63 -9.08 -12.02 -7.96
N ALA A 64 -8.20 -13.03 -8.03
CA ALA A 64 -6.91 -13.05 -7.37
C ALA A 64 -5.94 -11.97 -7.90
N GLU A 65 -5.92 -11.71 -9.21
CA GLU A 65 -5.11 -10.60 -9.73
C GLU A 65 -5.61 -9.24 -9.25
N ARG A 66 -6.93 -9.08 -9.11
CA ARG A 66 -7.53 -7.82 -8.66
C ARG A 66 -7.20 -7.54 -7.20
N THR A 67 -7.24 -8.57 -6.34
CA THR A 67 -6.85 -8.43 -4.93
C THR A 67 -5.37 -8.14 -4.79
N VAL A 68 -4.50 -8.79 -5.57
CA VAL A 68 -3.06 -8.53 -5.59
C VAL A 68 -2.76 -7.11 -6.07
N LYS A 69 -3.40 -6.65 -7.16
CA LYS A 69 -3.26 -5.27 -7.65
C LYS A 69 -3.72 -4.26 -6.59
N ALA A 70 -4.87 -4.48 -5.95
CA ALA A 70 -5.35 -3.61 -4.87
C ALA A 70 -4.39 -3.57 -3.67
N ALA A 71 -3.87 -4.73 -3.25
CA ALA A 71 -2.88 -4.83 -2.18
C ALA A 71 -1.58 -4.09 -2.53
N MET A 72 -1.12 -4.17 -3.78
CA MET A 72 0.04 -3.42 -4.26
C MET A 72 -0.17 -1.91 -4.21
N VAL A 73 -1.36 -1.41 -4.56
CA VAL A 73 -1.71 0.02 -4.45
C VAL A 73 -1.67 0.48 -3.00
N ILE A 74 -2.25 -0.29 -2.08
CA ILE A 74 -2.23 0.03 -0.64
C ILE A 74 -0.80 0.02 -0.10
N ARG A 75 -0.02 -1.02 -0.42
CA ARG A 75 1.38 -1.13 -0.02
C ARG A 75 2.17 0.09 -0.46
N ARG A 76 1.91 0.57 -1.68
CA ARG A 76 2.60 1.71 -2.23
C ARG A 76 2.21 3.03 -1.55
N ALA A 77 0.93 3.23 -1.26
CA ALA A 77 0.48 4.39 -0.49
C ALA A 77 1.17 4.47 0.89
N VAL A 78 1.42 3.32 1.52
CA VAL A 78 2.17 3.23 2.79
C VAL A 78 3.65 3.59 2.60
N LEU A 79 4.29 3.09 1.55
CA LEU A 79 5.71 3.40 1.27
C LEU A 79 5.89 4.88 0.93
N ASP A 80 5.00 5.45 0.13
CA ASP A 80 5.01 6.88 -0.21
C ASP A 80 4.82 7.71 1.08
N GLY A 81 3.83 7.38 1.92
CA GLY A 81 3.64 8.03 3.21
C GLY A 81 4.84 7.92 4.16
N CYS A 82 5.56 6.79 4.14
CA CYS A 82 6.79 6.64 4.92
C CYS A 82 7.90 7.58 4.44
N ASN A 83 8.06 7.74 3.13
CA ASN A 83 9.07 8.60 2.55
C ASN A 83 8.76 10.09 2.77
N ASP A 84 7.48 10.44 2.74
CA ASP A 84 7.00 11.80 2.98
C ASP A 84 6.98 12.15 4.48
N SER A 85 7.01 11.15 5.36
CA SER A 85 6.98 11.37 6.81
C SER A 85 8.30 11.93 7.34
N GLN A 86 8.21 12.90 8.25
CA GLN A 86 9.37 13.38 8.99
C GLN A 86 9.85 12.29 9.96
N GLN A 87 11.17 12.16 10.09
CA GLN A 87 11.74 11.27 11.09
C GLN A 87 11.35 11.74 12.49
N LEU A 88 10.95 10.79 13.35
CA LEU A 88 10.66 11.10 14.75
C LEU A 88 11.93 11.61 15.46
N PRO A 89 11.82 12.69 16.25
CA PRO A 89 12.91 13.14 17.10
C PRO A 89 13.30 12.03 18.08
N ARG A 90 14.60 11.93 18.38
CA ARG A 90 15.13 11.01 19.40
C ARG A 90 15.75 11.80 20.54
N PRO A 91 15.23 11.70 21.78
CA PRO A 91 14.07 10.90 22.21
C PRO A 91 12.71 11.52 21.77
N PRO A 92 11.67 10.70 21.56
CA PRO A 92 10.33 11.20 21.22
C PRO A 92 9.69 11.89 22.43
N ALA A 93 9.03 13.03 22.20
CA ALA A 93 8.24 13.72 23.23
C ALA A 93 6.81 13.16 23.29
N ASP A 94 6.07 13.45 24.37
CA ASP A 94 4.67 12.99 24.54
C ASP A 94 3.79 13.35 23.35
N LYS A 95 3.93 14.58 22.83
CA LYS A 95 3.20 15.05 21.65
C LYS A 95 3.41 14.14 20.44
N ASP A 96 4.64 13.66 20.22
CA ASP A 96 5.01 12.86 19.04
C ASP A 96 4.41 11.44 19.08
N LEU A 97 3.91 11.02 20.24
CA LEU A 97 3.32 9.70 20.47
C LEU A 97 1.79 9.70 20.44
N ARG A 98 1.16 10.87 20.25
CA ARG A 98 -0.29 11.00 20.19
C ARG A 98 -0.84 10.55 18.84
N THR A 99 -1.94 9.77 18.89
CA THR A 99 -2.63 9.26 17.69
C THR A 99 -3.16 10.33 16.74
N GLU A 100 -3.38 11.54 17.24
CA GLU A 100 -3.89 12.69 16.49
C GLU A 100 -2.88 13.27 15.49
N ILE A 101 -1.58 13.01 15.70
CA ILE A 101 -0.50 13.49 14.83
C ILE A 101 -0.19 12.47 13.71
N ILE A 102 -0.74 11.25 13.81
CA ILE A 102 -0.37 10.15 12.91
C ILE A 102 -1.07 10.31 11.56
N GLN A 103 -0.30 10.66 10.54
CA GLN A 103 -0.76 10.66 9.16
C GLN A 103 -0.64 9.26 8.55
N LEU A 104 -1.67 8.43 8.75
CA LEU A 104 -1.82 7.20 7.98
C LEU A 104 -2.33 7.53 6.57
N PRO A 105 -1.94 6.76 5.54
CA PRO A 105 -2.49 6.94 4.20
C PRO A 105 -4.01 6.83 4.21
N GLN A 106 -4.71 7.84 3.69
CA GLN A 106 -6.18 7.89 3.71
C GLN A 106 -6.80 6.65 3.04
N LEU A 107 -6.18 6.17 1.96
CA LEU A 107 -6.58 4.94 1.28
C LEU A 107 -6.60 3.73 2.23
N LEU A 108 -5.59 3.59 3.09
CA LEU A 108 -5.51 2.52 4.06
C LEU A 108 -6.62 2.65 5.12
N ILE A 109 -6.87 3.86 5.62
CA ILE A 109 -7.96 4.13 6.57
C ILE A 109 -9.31 3.75 5.96
N THR A 110 -9.58 4.16 4.71
CA THR A 110 -10.84 3.87 4.02
C THR A 110 -11.04 2.37 3.84
N VAL A 111 -10.00 1.66 3.38
CA VAL A 111 -10.06 0.21 3.17
C VAL A 111 -10.27 -0.53 4.49
N LEU A 112 -9.54 -0.18 5.55
CA LEU A 112 -9.71 -0.78 6.87
C LEU A 112 -11.09 -0.49 7.46
N SER A 113 -11.60 0.72 7.27
CA SER A 113 -12.96 1.08 7.72
C SER A 113 -14.02 0.27 6.99
N LEU A 114 -13.82 0.02 5.69
CA LEU A 114 -14.71 -0.84 4.90
C LEU A 114 -14.67 -2.29 5.39
N PHE A 115 -13.48 -2.85 5.59
CA PHE A 115 -13.35 -4.24 6.03
C PHE A 115 -13.87 -4.47 7.45
N LEU A 116 -13.58 -3.55 8.37
CA LEU A 116 -13.95 -3.71 9.78
C LEU A 116 -15.41 -3.35 10.06
N TYR A 117 -16.01 -2.46 9.27
CA TYR A 117 -17.33 -1.90 9.58
C TYR A 117 -18.36 -1.95 8.44
N SER A 118 -18.03 -2.59 7.31
CA SER A 118 -18.84 -3.02 6.14
C SER A 118 -20.16 -2.28 5.86
N LYS A 119 -21.10 -2.21 6.80
CA LYS A 119 -22.39 -1.51 6.72
C LYS A 119 -22.30 0.03 6.68
N ASN A 120 -21.41 0.64 7.46
CA ASN A 120 -21.46 2.10 7.68
C ASN A 120 -20.34 2.89 6.97
N ARG A 121 -19.39 2.18 6.33
CA ARG A 121 -18.20 2.72 5.62
C ARG A 121 -17.35 3.73 6.40
N LYS A 122 -17.69 4.00 7.66
CA LYS A 122 -17.06 4.94 8.57
C LYS A 122 -17.15 4.38 10.00
N PRO A 123 -16.11 4.60 10.84
CA PRO A 123 -16.17 4.24 12.24
C PRO A 123 -17.26 5.07 12.95
N GLN A 124 -18.19 4.39 13.62
CA GLN A 124 -19.32 5.04 14.31
C GLN A 124 -19.01 5.53 15.73
N SER A 125 -17.82 5.21 16.24
CA SER A 125 -17.38 5.63 17.58
C SER A 125 -15.88 5.88 17.60
N THR A 126 -15.43 6.63 18.60
CA THR A 126 -13.99 6.85 18.88
C THR A 126 -13.25 5.53 19.08
N ARG A 127 -13.90 4.53 19.69
CA ARG A 127 -13.37 3.18 19.83
C ARG A 127 -13.15 2.50 18.48
N CYS A 128 -14.09 2.64 17.56
CA CYS A 128 -13.96 2.08 16.21
C CYS A 128 -12.84 2.78 15.41
N GLN A 129 -12.76 4.10 15.52
CA GLN A 129 -11.70 4.87 14.88
C GLN A 129 -10.32 4.46 15.41
N ARG A 130 -10.17 4.29 16.74
CA ARG A 130 -8.94 3.79 17.34
C ARG A 130 -8.54 2.40 16.82
N ARG A 131 -9.49 1.49 16.60
CA ARG A 131 -9.21 0.16 16.05
C ARG A 131 -8.65 0.24 14.63
N VAL A 132 -9.26 1.05 13.76
CA VAL A 132 -8.76 1.30 12.39
C VAL A 132 -7.36 1.89 12.42
N VAL A 133 -7.14 2.90 13.26
CA VAL A 133 -5.83 3.57 13.39
C VAL A 133 -4.77 2.59 13.94
N CYS A 134 -5.09 1.79 14.96
CA CYS A 134 -4.17 0.79 15.50
C CYS A 134 -3.80 -0.27 14.47
N ALA A 135 -4.78 -0.79 13.71
CA ALA A 135 -4.52 -1.76 12.65
C ALA A 135 -3.69 -1.14 11.51
N GLY A 136 -3.98 0.11 11.15
CA GLY A 136 -3.22 0.85 10.15
C GLY A 136 -1.75 1.03 10.56
N GLN A 137 -1.48 1.34 11.83
CA GLN A 137 -0.11 1.44 12.34
C GLN A 137 0.66 0.11 12.24
N ASP A 138 0.02 -1.02 12.58
CA ASP A 138 0.66 -2.33 12.44
C ASP A 138 1.02 -2.63 10.97
N ILE A 139 0.12 -2.32 10.05
CA ILE A 139 0.34 -2.52 8.61
C ILE A 139 1.48 -1.62 8.13
N CYS A 140 1.52 -0.35 8.55
CA CYS A 140 2.59 0.58 8.18
C CYS A 140 3.96 0.08 8.65
N VAL A 141 4.07 -0.39 9.90
CA VAL A 141 5.34 -0.94 10.42
C VAL A 141 5.76 -2.19 9.65
N ASN A 142 4.84 -3.12 9.40
CA ASN A 142 5.15 -4.36 8.69
C ASN A 142 5.57 -4.12 7.24
N VAL A 143 4.83 -3.29 6.50
CA VAL A 143 5.14 -2.96 5.09
C VAL A 143 6.50 -2.27 4.97
N THR A 144 6.83 -1.40 5.93
CA THR A 144 8.09 -0.64 5.93
C THR A 144 9.24 -1.37 6.62
N LYS A 145 9.01 -2.61 7.10
CA LYS A 145 9.98 -3.40 7.87
C LYS A 145 10.56 -2.64 9.07
N GLY A 146 9.70 -1.88 9.76
CA GLY A 146 10.07 -1.09 10.94
C GLY A 146 10.83 0.20 10.67
N LYS A 147 11.03 0.58 9.39
CA LYS A 147 11.60 1.90 9.03
C LYS A 147 10.69 3.04 9.48
N TRP A 148 9.38 2.88 9.27
CA TRP A 148 8.41 3.87 9.75
C TRP A 148 8.04 3.56 11.19
N LYS A 149 8.56 4.35 12.13
CA LYS A 149 8.29 4.16 13.56
C LYS A 149 6.94 4.74 13.92
N MET A 150 5.93 3.87 14.02
CA MET A 150 4.58 4.26 14.43
C MET A 150 4.47 4.39 15.95
N PRO A 151 3.73 5.37 16.49
CA PRO A 151 3.57 5.58 17.93
C PRO A 151 3.14 4.35 18.73
N LYS A 152 2.22 3.52 18.22
CA LYS A 152 1.83 2.26 18.87
C LYS A 152 3.04 1.37 19.16
N HIS A 153 3.96 1.26 18.20
CA HIS A 153 5.11 0.38 18.36
C HIS A 153 6.12 0.95 19.36
N ILE A 154 6.34 2.27 19.33
CA ILE A 154 7.22 2.96 20.28
C ILE A 154 6.65 2.91 21.71
N LEU A 155 5.36 3.21 21.88
CA LEU A 155 4.70 3.25 23.18
C LEU A 155 4.71 1.89 23.86
N ILE A 156 4.52 0.80 23.12
CA ILE A 156 4.59 -0.56 23.69
C ILE A 156 5.97 -0.82 24.32
N GLY A 157 7.06 -0.47 23.62
CA GLY A 157 8.42 -0.62 24.15
C GLY A 157 8.64 0.22 25.41
N ILE A 158 8.19 1.49 25.41
CA ILE A 158 8.29 2.39 26.56
C ILE A 158 7.47 1.87 27.76
N CYS A 159 6.22 1.47 27.53
CA CYS A 159 5.33 0.95 28.57
C CYS A 159 5.91 -0.31 29.22
N VAL A 160 6.41 -1.26 28.43
CA VAL A 160 6.97 -2.49 28.99
C VAL A 160 8.26 -2.22 29.76
N ARG A 161 9.09 -1.29 29.29
CA ARG A 161 10.27 -0.84 30.03
C ARG A 161 9.89 -0.28 31.40
N HIS A 162 8.90 0.59 31.46
CA HIS A 162 8.46 1.18 32.73
C HIS A 162 7.78 0.18 33.66
N LEU A 163 6.94 -0.71 33.13
CA LEU A 163 6.19 -1.66 33.95
C LEU A 163 7.07 -2.77 34.52
N THR A 164 8.10 -3.20 33.79
CA THR A 164 8.87 -4.40 34.16
C THR A 164 10.29 -4.11 34.60
N GLY A 165 10.92 -3.04 34.11
CA GLY A 165 12.36 -2.78 34.29
C GLY A 165 13.27 -3.88 33.71
N LYS A 166 12.72 -4.93 33.07
CA LYS A 166 13.47 -6.11 32.63
C LYS A 166 14.12 -5.86 31.27
N THR A 167 15.44 -5.70 31.27
CA THR A 167 16.27 -5.53 30.07
C THR A 167 16.08 -6.65 29.04
N LYS A 168 15.96 -7.90 29.48
CA LYS A 168 15.70 -9.05 28.59
C LYS A 168 14.39 -8.91 27.80
N LEU A 169 13.32 -8.44 28.47
CA LEU A 169 12.01 -8.29 27.84
C LEU A 169 12.00 -7.11 26.85
N ASN A 170 12.63 -5.99 27.22
CA ASN A 170 12.81 -4.86 26.31
C ASN A 170 13.61 -5.25 25.06
N ASN A 171 14.66 -6.06 25.22
CA ASN A 171 15.46 -6.53 24.09
C ASN A 171 14.66 -7.42 23.13
N ILE A 172 13.76 -8.27 23.66
CA ILE A 172 12.85 -9.09 22.83
C ILE A 172 11.90 -8.19 22.05
N LEU A 173 11.31 -7.18 22.69
CA LEU A 173 10.38 -6.24 22.04
C LEU A 173 11.06 -5.43 20.94
N ASN A 174 12.26 -4.90 21.22
CA ASN A 174 13.04 -4.15 20.25
C ASN A 174 13.38 -4.99 19.00
N ARG A 175 13.65 -6.28 19.16
CA ARG A 175 13.87 -7.21 18.03
C ARG A 175 12.63 -7.41 17.16
N HIS A 176 11.44 -7.25 17.72
CA HIS A 176 10.17 -7.34 16.99
C HIS A 176 9.67 -5.97 16.49
N GLY A 177 10.52 -4.93 16.55
CA GLY A 177 10.21 -3.60 16.02
C GLY A 177 9.43 -2.69 16.96
N HIS A 178 9.28 -3.08 18.23
CA HIS A 178 8.76 -2.24 19.30
C HIS A 178 9.85 -1.39 19.97
#